data_AF-A0A7Y4Z6M2-F1
#
_entry.id   AF-A0A7Y4Z6M2-F1
#
_cell.length_a   1.000
_cell.length_b   1.000
_cell.length_c   1.000
_cell.angle_alpha   90.00
_cell.angle_beta   90.00
_cell.angle_gamma   90.00
#
_symmetry.space_group_name_H-M   'P 1'
#
loop_
_entity.id
_entity.type
_entity.pdbx_description
1 polymer ?
#
loop_
_entity_poly.entity_id
_entity_poly.type
_entity_poly.pdbx_seq_one_letter_code
_entity_poly.pdbx_strand_id
1 'polypeptide(L)'
;MIIENFRPFDGQHCETTATGTLLRQLNIDLTEPMLFGLGEGLGFIFWNMKTMDFPFIGGRVKPDAITHNIAKNLNLELIVKETSSQQKAWDNVKWFIDRGQVVGLKLDCYHLEYFSRPFHFAAHYAALYGYDNDTAYLVDTMQQGGKVKTSLKSLALARAEKGSMSSNSLYYTINKSDKSIDLRNAVMTAIRNNAKEYLNPPITNISYKGILKTSSEIIKWFHRSKNIENEFQTTAMLMEKAGTGGALFRNLYRDFLGESFDLLKLDKIKAGHVAFTDIASLWISVSELFEMTAKTNDIKYLNKASDIMKDISAKEKGAMEILITI
;
A
#
# COMPACT_ATOMS: atom_id res chain seq x y z
N MET A 1 9.52 -28.47 2.86
CA MET A 1 8.13 -28.40 3.34
C MET A 1 7.39 -27.36 2.53
N ILE A 2 6.30 -27.74 1.85
CA ILE A 2 5.45 -26.82 1.09
C ILE A 2 4.01 -27.05 1.53
N ILE A 3 3.28 -25.98 1.82
CA ILE A 3 1.86 -26.08 2.14
C ILE A 3 1.09 -26.29 0.83
N GLU A 4 0.53 -27.47 0.60
CA GLU A 4 -0.04 -27.82 -0.72
C GLU A 4 -1.45 -27.26 -0.96
N ASN A 5 -2.26 -27.05 0.09
CA ASN A 5 -3.68 -26.72 -0.03
C ASN A 5 -4.04 -25.33 0.51
N PHE A 6 -3.21 -24.33 0.25
CA PHE A 6 -3.53 -22.93 0.58
C PHE A 6 -3.99 -22.15 -0.65
N ARG A 7 -4.87 -21.16 -0.43
CA ARG A 7 -5.41 -20.29 -1.49
C ARG A 7 -4.62 -18.97 -1.51
N PRO A 8 -3.69 -18.75 -2.47
CA PRO A 8 -2.99 -17.48 -2.58
C PRO A 8 -4.00 -16.35 -2.84
N PHE A 9 -3.64 -15.14 -2.45
CA PHE A 9 -4.40 -13.95 -2.80
C PHE A 9 -3.80 -13.28 -4.04
N ASP A 10 -4.65 -12.95 -5.00
CA ASP A 10 -4.23 -12.31 -6.24
C ASP A 10 -4.49 -10.80 -6.11
N GLY A 11 -3.44 -10.06 -5.74
CA GLY A 11 -3.53 -8.62 -5.50
C GLY A 11 -2.45 -7.81 -6.23
N GLN A 12 -2.67 -6.50 -6.27
CA GLN A 12 -1.76 -5.53 -6.87
C GLN A 12 -0.84 -4.90 -5.82
N HIS A 13 -1.34 -4.63 -4.62
CA HIS A 13 -0.58 -4.02 -3.54
C HIS A 13 0.05 -5.10 -2.64
N CYS A 14 1.34 -4.97 -2.33
CA CYS A 14 2.08 -6.03 -1.65
C CYS A 14 1.58 -6.33 -0.23
N GLU A 15 1.22 -5.30 0.55
CA GLU A 15 0.75 -5.46 1.93
C GLU A 15 -0.63 -6.14 2.00
N THR A 16 -1.57 -5.76 1.11
CA THR A 16 -2.89 -6.41 0.99
C THR A 16 -2.76 -7.80 0.39
N THR A 17 -1.82 -8.04 -0.53
CA THR A 17 -1.60 -9.37 -1.12
C THR A 17 -1.10 -10.37 -0.07
N ALA A 18 -0.08 -9.98 0.70
CA ALA A 18 0.43 -10.81 1.78
C ALA A 18 -0.64 -11.04 2.85
N THR A 19 -1.30 -9.98 3.33
CA THR A 19 -2.36 -10.08 4.34
C THR A 19 -3.56 -10.90 3.85
N GLY A 20 -4.03 -10.67 2.62
CA GLY A 20 -5.13 -11.42 2.01
C GLY A 20 -4.83 -12.91 1.90
N THR A 21 -3.58 -13.26 1.59
CA THR A 21 -3.13 -14.67 1.58
C THR A 21 -3.24 -15.28 2.97
N LEU A 22 -2.82 -14.55 4.00
CA LEU A 22 -2.94 -15.00 5.39
C LEU A 22 -4.41 -15.12 5.83
N LEU A 23 -5.30 -14.23 5.38
CA LEU A 23 -6.72 -14.28 5.71
C LEU A 23 -7.45 -15.44 5.04
N ARG A 24 -7.11 -15.76 3.78
CA ARG A 24 -7.69 -16.91 3.05
C ARG A 24 -7.43 -18.25 3.74
N GLN A 25 -6.29 -18.37 4.43
CA GLN A 25 -5.97 -19.54 5.28
C GLN A 25 -6.95 -19.68 6.46
N LEU A 26 -7.54 -18.57 6.94
CA LEU A 26 -8.55 -18.54 7.99
C LEU A 26 -9.98 -18.65 7.46
N ASN A 27 -10.14 -18.89 6.15
CA ASN A 27 -11.42 -18.85 5.44
C ASN A 27 -12.10 -17.48 5.48
N ILE A 28 -11.32 -16.40 5.51
CA ILE A 28 -11.79 -15.02 5.36
C ILE A 28 -11.43 -14.60 3.94
N ASP A 29 -12.43 -14.46 3.08
CA ASP A 29 -12.26 -14.06 1.69
C ASP A 29 -12.88 -12.67 1.49
N LEU A 30 -12.04 -11.70 1.14
CA LEU A 30 -12.40 -10.30 0.94
C LEU A 30 -11.69 -9.84 -0.34
N THR A 31 -12.28 -8.91 -1.08
CA THR A 31 -11.63 -8.32 -2.27
C THR A 31 -10.45 -7.43 -1.85
N GLU A 32 -9.55 -7.12 -2.78
CA GLU A 32 -8.44 -6.21 -2.49
C GLU A 32 -8.90 -4.79 -2.09
N PRO A 33 -9.91 -4.17 -2.75
CA PRO A 33 -10.50 -2.93 -2.27
C PRO A 33 -11.00 -3.04 -0.82
N MET A 34 -11.72 -4.11 -0.46
CA MET A 34 -12.19 -4.32 0.90
C MET A 34 -11.05 -4.43 1.92
N LEU A 35 -9.96 -5.13 1.58
CA LEU A 35 -8.75 -5.18 2.41
C LEU A 35 -8.11 -3.80 2.57
N PHE A 36 -7.96 -3.04 1.49
CA PHE A 36 -7.39 -1.70 1.52
C PHE A 36 -8.23 -0.74 2.37
N GLY A 37 -9.56 -0.77 2.19
CA GLY A 37 -10.51 0.05 2.94
C GLY A 37 -10.58 -0.28 4.42
N LEU A 38 -10.69 -1.57 4.78
CA LEU A 38 -10.63 -2.04 6.17
C LEU A 38 -9.26 -1.75 6.82
N GLY A 39 -8.20 -1.70 6.02
CA GLY A 39 -6.88 -1.24 6.43
C GLY A 39 -6.77 0.26 6.65
N GLU A 40 -7.84 1.02 6.43
CA GLU A 40 -7.86 2.48 6.50
C GLU A 40 -6.75 3.06 5.58
N GLY A 41 -6.57 2.44 4.42
CA GLY A 41 -5.35 2.55 3.63
C GLY A 41 -5.14 3.89 2.94
N LEU A 42 -6.20 4.67 2.72
CA LEU A 42 -6.10 5.90 1.95
C LEU A 42 -5.33 6.98 2.74
N GLY A 43 -4.33 7.55 2.09
CA GLY A 43 -3.52 8.63 2.65
C GLY A 43 -2.95 9.52 1.55
N PHE A 44 -2.10 10.45 1.95
CA PHE A 44 -1.23 11.16 1.04
C PHE A 44 -0.01 11.64 1.82
N ILE A 45 1.17 11.58 1.20
CA ILE A 45 2.37 12.21 1.74
C ILE A 45 3.20 12.80 0.61
N PHE A 46 3.74 13.99 0.86
CA PHE A 46 4.83 14.57 0.09
C PHE A 46 6.07 14.68 0.96
N TRP A 47 7.17 14.10 0.51
CA TRP A 47 8.41 14.09 1.28
C TRP A 47 9.57 14.56 0.41
N ASN A 48 10.34 15.53 0.91
CA ASN A 48 11.48 16.09 0.20
C ASN A 48 12.59 16.39 1.20
N MET A 49 13.64 15.57 1.21
CA MET A 49 14.83 15.76 2.03
C MET A 49 16.03 16.09 1.15
N LYS A 50 16.99 16.86 1.68
CA LYS A 50 18.21 17.26 0.95
C LYS A 50 19.05 16.07 0.44
N THR A 51 18.92 14.90 1.08
CA THR A 51 19.64 13.68 0.76
C THR A 51 18.94 12.83 -0.30
N MET A 52 17.71 13.18 -0.70
CA MET A 52 16.98 12.48 -1.74
C MET A 52 17.32 13.08 -3.10
N ASP A 53 17.44 12.23 -4.12
CA ASP A 53 17.67 12.67 -5.49
C ASP A 53 16.51 13.55 -5.99
N PHE A 54 15.27 13.17 -5.64
CA PHE A 54 14.07 13.93 -5.93
C PHE A 54 12.97 13.66 -4.87
N PRO A 55 11.92 14.52 -4.77
CA PRO A 55 10.82 14.34 -3.82
C PRO A 55 10.03 13.05 -4.04
N PHE A 56 9.54 12.47 -2.95
CA PHE A 56 8.63 11.32 -2.95
C PHE A 56 7.17 11.77 -2.79
N ILE A 57 6.28 11.16 -3.56
CA ILE A 57 4.83 11.27 -3.44
C ILE A 57 4.27 9.88 -3.11
N GLY A 58 3.54 9.76 -2.00
CA GLY A 58 2.90 8.52 -1.57
C GLY A 58 1.39 8.69 -1.44
N GLY A 59 0.63 7.64 -1.76
CA GLY A 59 -0.83 7.64 -1.82
C GLY A 59 -1.58 6.90 -0.71
N ARG A 60 -0.84 6.35 0.26
CA ARG A 60 -1.40 5.51 1.32
C ARG A 60 -0.88 5.91 2.69
N VAL A 61 -1.48 5.34 3.73
CA VAL A 61 -0.96 5.37 5.10
C VAL A 61 0.44 4.75 5.19
N LYS A 62 1.11 4.94 6.33
CA LYS A 62 2.45 4.39 6.58
C LYS A 62 2.50 2.86 6.42
N PRO A 63 3.66 2.27 6.06
CA PRO A 63 3.83 0.81 6.04
C PRO A 63 3.41 0.18 7.36
N ASP A 64 3.01 -1.09 7.30
CA ASP A 64 2.54 -1.92 8.42
C ASP A 64 1.11 -1.55 8.91
N ALA A 65 0.65 -0.31 8.68
CA ALA A 65 -0.62 0.16 9.23
C ALA A 65 -1.84 -0.54 8.61
N ILE A 66 -1.80 -0.88 7.31
CA ILE A 66 -2.91 -1.55 6.63
C ILE A 66 -3.17 -2.90 7.32
N THR A 67 -2.14 -3.71 7.51
CA THR A 67 -2.23 -5.01 8.17
C THR A 67 -2.77 -4.89 9.60
N HIS A 68 -2.26 -3.93 10.37
CA HIS A 68 -2.72 -3.68 11.75
C HIS A 68 -4.19 -3.27 11.80
N ASN A 69 -4.60 -2.37 10.91
CA ASN A 69 -5.97 -1.88 10.86
C ASN A 69 -6.95 -2.96 10.40
N ILE A 70 -6.59 -3.78 9.41
CA ILE A 70 -7.39 -4.95 9.00
C ILE A 70 -7.62 -5.87 10.19
N ALA A 71 -6.55 -6.25 10.91
CA ALA A 71 -6.67 -7.15 12.05
C ALA A 71 -7.54 -6.54 13.16
N LYS A 72 -7.32 -5.26 13.49
CA LYS A 72 -8.13 -4.53 14.47
C LYS A 72 -9.61 -4.47 14.08
N ASN A 73 -9.92 -4.04 12.85
CA ASN A 73 -11.29 -3.83 12.39
C ASN A 73 -12.06 -5.16 12.24
N LEU A 74 -11.35 -6.25 11.93
CA LEU A 74 -11.93 -7.60 11.85
C LEU A 74 -11.89 -8.38 13.18
N ASN A 75 -11.44 -7.77 14.28
CA ASN A 75 -11.24 -8.45 15.57
C ASN A 75 -10.37 -9.72 15.44
N LEU A 76 -9.26 -9.66 14.71
CA LEU A 76 -8.31 -10.75 14.56
C LEU A 76 -7.11 -10.54 15.50
N GLU A 77 -6.47 -11.64 15.87
CA GLU A 77 -5.20 -11.57 16.60
C GLU A 77 -4.07 -11.41 15.59
N LEU A 78 -3.36 -10.29 15.64
CA LEU A 78 -2.15 -10.04 14.86
C LEU A 78 -0.93 -10.22 15.76
N ILE A 79 -0.06 -11.15 15.39
CA ILE A 79 1.23 -11.36 16.04
C ILE A 79 2.31 -10.78 15.12
N VAL A 80 3.02 -9.75 15.59
CA VAL A 80 4.18 -9.17 14.89
C VAL A 80 5.43 -9.41 15.72
N LYS A 81 6.50 -9.93 15.09
CA LYS A 81 7.76 -10.21 15.76
C LYS A 81 8.93 -9.77 14.89
N GLU A 82 9.97 -9.28 15.56
CA GLU A 82 11.23 -8.86 14.96
C GLU A 82 12.42 -9.45 15.73
N THR A 83 13.53 -9.68 15.03
CA THR A 83 14.81 -10.03 15.64
C THR A 83 15.96 -9.70 14.70
N SER A 84 17.08 -9.22 15.23
CA SER A 84 18.30 -8.95 14.46
C SER A 84 19.13 -10.20 14.14
N SER A 85 18.82 -11.36 14.76
CA SER A 85 19.51 -12.63 14.48
C SER A 85 18.87 -13.32 13.27
N GLN A 86 19.61 -13.42 12.16
CA GLN A 86 19.12 -14.07 10.94
C GLN A 86 18.72 -15.54 11.18
N GLN A 87 19.52 -16.28 11.94
CA GLN A 87 19.21 -17.67 12.29
C GLN A 87 17.90 -17.76 13.07
N LYS A 88 17.73 -16.94 14.12
CA LYS A 88 16.48 -16.92 14.90
C LYS A 88 15.30 -16.47 14.05
N ALA A 89 15.48 -15.51 13.16
CA ALA A 89 14.44 -15.03 12.25
C ALA A 89 13.98 -16.13 11.29
N TRP A 90 14.90 -16.98 10.83
CA TRP A 90 14.60 -18.15 10.02
C TRP A 90 13.88 -19.24 10.82
N ASP A 91 14.44 -19.63 11.97
CA ASP A 91 13.87 -20.67 12.84
C ASP A 91 12.42 -20.33 13.23
N ASN A 92 12.14 -19.06 13.53
CA ASN A 92 10.80 -18.59 13.87
C ASN A 92 9.79 -18.81 12.73
N VAL A 93 10.13 -18.44 11.49
CA VAL A 93 9.17 -18.61 10.38
C VAL A 93 9.06 -20.06 9.96
N LYS A 94 10.18 -20.81 10.00
CA LYS A 94 10.21 -22.25 9.72
C LYS A 94 9.26 -23.00 10.67
N TRP A 95 9.24 -22.64 11.95
CA TRP A 95 8.34 -23.24 12.95
C TRP A 95 6.86 -23.18 12.55
N PHE A 96 6.42 -22.09 11.92
CA PHE A 96 5.05 -21.91 11.42
C PHE A 96 4.81 -22.72 10.15
N ILE A 97 5.73 -22.66 9.19
CA ILE A 97 5.62 -23.40 7.92
C ILE A 97 5.57 -24.91 8.17
N ASP A 98 6.39 -25.42 9.09
CA ASP A 98 6.38 -26.84 9.51
C ASP A 98 5.03 -27.28 10.09
N ARG A 99 4.22 -26.33 10.59
CA ARG A 99 2.88 -26.55 11.14
C ARG A 99 1.75 -26.20 10.17
N GLY A 100 2.08 -25.92 8.91
CA GLY A 100 1.11 -25.61 7.88
C GLY A 100 0.53 -24.20 7.95
N GLN A 101 1.17 -23.26 8.65
CA GLN A 101 0.73 -21.88 8.76
C GLN A 101 1.56 -20.95 7.86
N VAL A 102 0.88 -20.20 6.99
CA VAL A 102 1.49 -19.20 6.10
C VAL A 102 1.89 -17.96 6.92
N VAL A 103 3.07 -17.40 6.62
CA VAL A 103 3.67 -16.29 7.37
C VAL A 103 3.85 -15.06 6.48
N GLY A 104 3.41 -13.89 6.94
CA GLY A 104 3.67 -12.63 6.28
C GLY A 104 5.07 -12.13 6.61
N LEU A 105 5.81 -11.65 5.61
CA LEU A 105 7.16 -11.10 5.77
C LEU A 105 7.20 -9.65 5.31
N LYS A 106 8.03 -8.85 5.97
CA LYS A 106 8.48 -7.55 5.46
C LYS A 106 9.91 -7.69 4.95
N LEU A 107 10.15 -7.18 3.75
CA LEU A 107 11.33 -7.47 2.93
C LEU A 107 11.83 -6.18 2.25
N ASP A 108 13.13 -6.16 1.93
CA ASP A 108 13.63 -5.33 0.83
C ASP A 108 13.58 -6.12 -0.48
N CYS A 109 12.81 -5.62 -1.44
CA CYS A 109 12.65 -6.27 -2.74
C CYS A 109 13.92 -6.28 -3.59
N TYR A 110 14.92 -5.45 -3.26
CA TYR A 110 16.20 -5.42 -3.98
C TYR A 110 16.89 -6.79 -4.01
N HIS A 111 16.80 -7.54 -2.91
CA HIS A 111 17.47 -8.83 -2.76
C HIS A 111 16.67 -10.01 -3.34
N LEU A 112 15.43 -9.79 -3.78
CA LEU A 112 14.55 -10.87 -4.21
C LEU A 112 14.82 -11.19 -5.69
N GLU A 113 15.28 -12.41 -5.95
CA GLU A 113 15.78 -12.83 -7.28
C GLU A 113 14.74 -12.80 -8.41
N TYR A 114 13.44 -12.77 -8.07
CA TYR A 114 12.36 -12.69 -9.05
C TYR A 114 11.99 -11.26 -9.45
N PHE A 115 12.55 -10.23 -8.80
CA PHE A 115 12.38 -8.84 -9.23
C PHE A 115 13.27 -8.56 -10.45
N SER A 116 12.66 -8.26 -11.59
CA SER A 116 13.39 -8.00 -12.84
C SER A 116 14.16 -6.68 -12.86
N ARG A 117 13.73 -5.69 -12.06
CA ARG A 117 14.37 -4.37 -11.92
C ARG A 117 14.40 -3.99 -10.43
N PRO A 118 15.28 -4.60 -9.63
CA PRO A 118 15.33 -4.39 -8.20
C PRO A 118 15.78 -2.97 -7.85
N PHE A 119 15.17 -2.39 -6.82
CA PHE A 119 15.61 -1.16 -6.16
C PHE A 119 15.41 -1.32 -4.67
N HIS A 120 16.21 -0.64 -3.86
CA HIS A 120 16.09 -0.72 -2.40
C HIS A 120 14.75 -0.16 -1.93
N PHE A 121 13.90 -1.05 -1.43
CA PHE A 121 12.60 -0.73 -0.85
C PHE A 121 12.24 -1.73 0.24
N ALA A 122 12.74 -1.46 1.44
CA ALA A 122 12.57 -2.30 2.64
C ALA A 122 11.17 -2.23 3.29
N ALA A 123 10.14 -1.84 2.53
CA ALA A 123 8.73 -1.87 2.92
C ALA A 123 7.89 -2.69 1.94
N HIS A 124 8.49 -3.73 1.37
CA HIS A 124 7.80 -4.71 0.54
C HIS A 124 7.27 -5.86 1.40
N TYR A 125 6.17 -6.49 0.97
CA TYR A 125 5.54 -7.57 1.72
C TYR A 125 5.26 -8.77 0.81
N ALA A 126 5.48 -9.96 1.34
CA ALA A 126 5.16 -11.23 0.68
C ALA A 126 4.76 -12.28 1.73
N ALA A 127 4.01 -13.30 1.33
CA ALA A 127 3.61 -14.40 2.21
C ALA A 127 4.44 -15.66 1.93
N LEU A 128 5.18 -16.15 2.93
CA LEU A 128 5.94 -17.40 2.87
C LEU A 128 5.01 -18.59 3.11
N TYR A 129 5.00 -19.55 2.19
CA TYR A 129 4.17 -20.76 2.29
C TYR A 129 4.97 -22.07 2.20
N GLY A 130 6.27 -22.00 1.93
CA GLY A 130 7.09 -23.19 1.81
C GLY A 130 8.57 -22.88 1.71
N TYR A 131 9.37 -23.91 1.91
CA TYR A 131 10.81 -23.88 1.68
C TYR A 131 11.34 -25.31 1.42
N ASP A 132 12.49 -25.42 0.78
CA ASP A 132 13.29 -26.65 0.69
C ASP A 132 14.75 -26.39 1.15
N ASN A 133 15.73 -27.15 0.67
CA ASN A 133 17.10 -27.02 1.15
C ASN A 133 17.75 -25.67 0.78
N ASP A 134 17.34 -25.06 -0.33
CA ASP A 134 17.96 -23.84 -0.85
C ASP A 134 16.96 -22.76 -1.25
N THR A 135 15.68 -23.09 -1.36
CA THR A 135 14.65 -22.22 -1.94
C THR A 135 13.54 -21.91 -0.93
N ALA A 136 13.10 -20.65 -0.89
CA ALA A 136 11.87 -20.21 -0.26
C ALA A 136 10.77 -19.98 -1.32
N TYR A 137 9.55 -20.38 -0.98
CA TYR A 137 8.37 -20.24 -1.83
C TYR A 137 7.42 -19.20 -1.23
N LEU A 138 7.11 -18.17 -2.01
CA LEU A 138 6.41 -16.97 -1.59
C LEU A 138 5.17 -16.70 -2.46
N VAL A 139 4.20 -16.00 -1.90
CA VAL A 139 3.16 -15.29 -2.65
C VAL A 139 3.47 -13.81 -2.62
N ASP A 140 3.60 -13.23 -3.80
CA ASP A 140 3.76 -11.80 -4.05
C ASP A 140 2.61 -11.33 -4.95
N THR A 141 2.58 -10.04 -5.25
CA THR A 141 1.66 -9.39 -6.17
C THR A 141 1.64 -10.08 -7.54
N MET A 142 0.51 -9.97 -8.24
CA MET A 142 0.36 -10.53 -9.59
C MET A 142 1.38 -9.96 -10.58
N GLN A 143 1.80 -8.70 -10.39
CA GLN A 143 2.84 -8.06 -11.19
C GLN A 143 4.19 -8.81 -11.10
N GLN A 144 4.48 -9.43 -9.96
CA GLN A 144 5.71 -10.22 -9.74
C GLN A 144 5.54 -11.70 -10.05
N GLY A 145 4.32 -12.16 -10.40
CA GLY A 145 4.02 -13.53 -10.80
C GLY A 145 3.15 -14.33 -9.83
N GLY A 146 2.63 -13.72 -8.75
CA GLY A 146 1.79 -14.41 -7.79
C GLY A 146 2.60 -15.40 -6.94
N LYS A 147 2.63 -16.68 -7.32
CA LYS A 147 3.50 -17.68 -6.69
C LYS A 147 4.93 -17.56 -7.25
N VAL A 148 5.86 -17.15 -6.40
CA VAL A 148 7.25 -16.89 -6.75
C VAL A 148 8.21 -17.66 -5.84
N LYS A 149 9.50 -17.67 -6.20
CA LYS A 149 10.54 -18.32 -5.41
C LYS A 149 11.83 -17.52 -5.42
N THR A 150 12.60 -17.63 -4.34
CA THR A 150 13.95 -17.06 -4.22
C THR A 150 14.80 -17.94 -3.32
N SER A 151 16.13 -17.87 -3.43
CA SER A 151 17.02 -18.61 -2.55
C SER A 151 16.87 -18.18 -1.09
N LEU A 152 17.11 -19.11 -0.16
CA LEU A 152 17.13 -18.84 1.29
C LEU A 152 18.18 -17.77 1.66
N LYS A 153 19.28 -17.71 0.91
CA LYS A 153 20.32 -16.68 1.07
C LYS A 153 19.77 -15.30 0.72
N SER A 154 19.12 -15.18 -0.42
CA SER A 154 18.49 -13.93 -0.88
C SER A 154 17.36 -13.49 0.05
N LEU A 155 16.54 -14.43 0.53
CA LEU A 155 15.52 -14.15 1.54
C LEU A 155 16.14 -13.64 2.86
N ALA A 156 17.25 -14.23 3.31
CA ALA A 156 17.93 -13.78 4.52
C ALA A 156 18.45 -12.34 4.39
N LEU A 157 19.02 -11.97 3.23
CA LEU A 157 19.44 -10.60 2.93
C LEU A 157 18.24 -9.65 2.92
N ALA A 158 17.18 -9.99 2.18
CA ALA A 158 15.95 -9.20 2.08
C ALA A 158 15.33 -8.89 3.45
N ARG A 159 15.37 -9.85 4.38
CA ARG A 159 14.85 -9.70 5.75
C ARG A 159 15.78 -8.95 6.69
N ALA A 160 17.08 -8.94 6.42
CA ALA A 160 18.09 -8.34 7.31
C ALA A 160 18.49 -6.92 6.89
N GLU A 161 17.89 -6.38 5.83
CA GLU A 161 18.23 -5.08 5.27
C GLU A 161 18.04 -3.94 6.29
N LYS A 162 18.92 -2.94 6.18
CA LYS A 162 18.97 -1.80 7.09
C LYS A 162 18.66 -0.51 6.32
N GLY A 163 18.08 0.45 7.02
CA GLY A 163 17.91 1.81 6.51
C GLY A 163 16.47 2.25 6.54
N SER A 164 16.12 3.15 5.62
CA SER A 164 14.79 3.75 5.59
C SER A 164 13.71 2.68 5.37
N MET A 165 12.67 2.73 6.20
CA MET A 165 11.50 1.84 6.16
C MET A 165 11.75 0.36 6.48
N SER A 166 13.00 -0.05 6.73
CA SER A 166 13.33 -1.43 7.07
C SER A 166 12.91 -1.82 8.50
N SER A 167 12.85 -3.12 8.76
CA SER A 167 12.55 -3.72 10.07
C SER A 167 13.58 -4.81 10.38
N ASN A 168 13.75 -5.19 11.65
CA ASN A 168 14.68 -6.27 12.02
C ASN A 168 14.04 -7.64 11.71
N SER A 169 14.08 -8.06 10.44
CA SER A 169 13.55 -9.36 9.98
C SER A 169 12.12 -9.64 10.42
N LEU A 170 11.27 -8.61 10.36
CA LEU A 170 9.87 -8.67 10.74
C LEU A 170 9.15 -9.80 10.02
N TYR A 171 8.40 -10.57 10.81
CA TYR A 171 7.35 -11.43 10.30
C TYR A 171 6.08 -11.18 11.08
N TYR A 172 4.95 -11.56 10.49
CA TYR A 172 3.66 -11.51 11.15
C TYR A 172 2.79 -12.73 10.81
N THR A 173 1.92 -13.08 11.74
CA THR A 173 0.85 -14.07 11.56
C THR A 173 -0.47 -13.49 12.04
N ILE A 174 -1.56 -14.03 11.49
CA ILE A 174 -2.93 -13.62 11.84
C ILE A 174 -3.68 -14.88 12.26
N ASN A 175 -4.36 -14.81 13.41
CA ASN A 175 -5.23 -15.86 13.91
C ASN A 175 -6.64 -15.33 14.13
N LYS A 176 -7.63 -16.24 14.15
CA LYS A 176 -8.97 -15.91 14.61
C LYS A 176 -8.93 -15.61 16.11
N SER A 177 -9.69 -14.61 16.53
CA SER A 177 -10.02 -14.44 17.94
C SER A 177 -11.33 -15.16 18.28
N ASP A 178 -11.71 -15.15 19.55
CA ASP A 178 -13.01 -15.65 20.02
C ASP A 178 -14.20 -14.76 19.61
N LYS A 179 -13.94 -13.58 19.02
CA LYS A 179 -14.97 -12.65 18.58
C LYS A 179 -15.38 -12.92 17.13
N SER A 180 -16.68 -12.89 16.87
CA SER A 180 -17.21 -12.97 15.51
C SER A 180 -16.86 -11.71 14.71
N ILE A 181 -16.59 -11.89 13.42
CA ILE A 181 -16.39 -10.78 12.48
C ILE A 181 -17.74 -10.15 12.13
N ASP A 182 -17.94 -8.89 12.51
CA ASP A 182 -19.05 -8.07 12.03
C ASP A 182 -18.55 -7.14 10.93
N LEU A 183 -18.66 -7.61 9.68
CA LEU A 183 -18.14 -6.88 8.52
C LEU A 183 -18.85 -5.53 8.33
N ARG A 184 -20.16 -5.43 8.62
CA ARG A 184 -20.91 -4.18 8.44
C ARG A 184 -20.36 -3.10 9.38
N ASN A 185 -20.19 -3.44 10.65
CA ASN A 185 -19.62 -2.52 11.64
C ASN A 185 -18.13 -2.23 11.37
N ALA A 186 -17.35 -3.21 10.93
CA ALA A 186 -15.94 -3.03 10.57
C ALA A 186 -15.77 -2.01 9.42
N VAL A 187 -16.58 -2.12 8.37
CA VAL A 187 -16.55 -1.20 7.23
C VAL A 187 -16.91 0.23 7.65
N MET A 188 -18.01 0.42 8.41
CA MET A 188 -18.38 1.75 8.89
C MET A 188 -17.30 2.36 9.79
N THR A 189 -16.68 1.55 10.65
CA THR A 189 -15.59 1.99 11.54
C THR A 189 -14.36 2.41 10.75
N ALA A 190 -13.94 1.59 9.77
CA ALA A 190 -12.77 1.88 8.94
C ALA A 190 -12.97 3.16 8.12
N ILE A 191 -14.14 3.37 7.52
CA ILE A 191 -14.44 4.61 6.76
C ILE A 191 -14.33 5.84 7.68
N ARG A 192 -14.98 5.81 8.85
CA ARG A 192 -14.94 6.93 9.81
C ARG A 192 -13.54 7.22 10.31
N ASN A 193 -12.78 6.17 10.68
CA ASN A 193 -11.41 6.33 11.17
C ASN A 193 -10.49 6.88 10.09
N ASN A 194 -10.56 6.32 8.87
CA ASN A 194 -9.76 6.82 7.76
C ASN A 194 -10.08 8.28 7.48
N ALA A 195 -11.36 8.67 7.42
CA ALA A 195 -11.77 10.06 7.20
C ALA A 195 -11.31 10.98 8.34
N LYS A 196 -11.42 10.53 9.59
CA LYS A 196 -10.95 11.28 10.76
C LYS A 196 -9.46 11.56 10.70
N GLU A 197 -8.63 10.55 10.45
CA GLU A 197 -7.18 10.74 10.31
C GLU A 197 -6.85 11.61 9.08
N TYR A 198 -7.55 11.40 7.96
CA TYR A 198 -7.34 12.16 6.73
C TYR A 198 -7.61 13.67 6.90
N LEU A 199 -8.66 14.01 7.65
CA LEU A 199 -9.06 15.39 7.92
C LEU A 199 -8.18 16.09 8.98
N ASN A 200 -7.46 15.33 9.80
CA ASN A 200 -6.63 15.83 10.89
C ASN A 200 -5.13 15.51 10.70
N PRO A 201 -4.52 15.88 9.55
CA PRO A 201 -3.12 15.56 9.32
C PRO A 201 -2.21 16.31 10.31
N PRO A 202 -1.20 15.64 10.90
CA PRO A 202 -0.34 16.24 11.93
C PRO A 202 0.63 17.30 11.37
N ILE A 203 0.88 17.29 10.07
CA ILE A 203 1.73 18.26 9.36
C ILE A 203 1.13 18.57 7.98
N THR A 204 1.58 19.66 7.35
CA THR A 204 1.09 20.13 6.04
C THR A 204 1.52 19.27 4.86
N ASN A 205 2.36 18.26 5.07
CA ASN A 205 2.82 17.33 4.02
C ASN A 205 1.87 16.15 3.81
N ILE A 206 0.83 16.00 4.63
CA ILE A 206 0.01 14.79 4.71
C ILE A 206 -1.45 15.10 4.32
N SER A 207 -2.13 14.10 3.74
CA SER A 207 -3.54 14.14 3.34
C SER A 207 -3.84 15.32 2.39
N TYR A 208 -5.06 15.87 2.41
CA TYR A 208 -5.46 16.98 1.55
C TYR A 208 -4.52 18.21 1.67
N LYS A 209 -3.99 18.51 2.86
CA LYS A 209 -3.02 19.61 3.04
C LYS A 209 -1.71 19.32 2.31
N GLY A 210 -1.28 18.07 2.34
CA GLY A 210 -0.14 17.58 1.58
C GLY A 210 -0.33 17.79 0.08
N ILE A 211 -1.48 17.39 -0.46
CA ILE A 211 -1.80 17.56 -1.88
C ILE A 211 -1.73 19.04 -2.28
N LEU A 212 -2.34 19.91 -1.48
CA LEU A 212 -2.30 21.36 -1.70
C LEU A 212 -0.87 21.89 -1.68
N LYS A 213 -0.06 21.47 -0.70
CA LYS A 213 1.36 21.86 -0.63
C LYS A 213 2.12 21.40 -1.88
N THR A 214 1.95 20.13 -2.27
CA THR A 214 2.61 19.53 -3.43
C THR A 214 2.29 20.27 -4.72
N SER A 215 1.06 20.77 -4.88
CA SER A 215 0.69 21.57 -6.07
C SER A 215 1.66 22.72 -6.35
N SER A 216 2.22 23.34 -5.30
CA SER A 216 3.20 24.42 -5.43
C SER A 216 4.65 23.91 -5.47
N GLU A 217 4.93 22.79 -4.80
CA GLU A 217 6.29 22.23 -4.70
C GLU A 217 6.74 21.57 -5.99
N ILE A 218 5.84 21.01 -6.81
CA ILE A 218 6.20 20.41 -8.11
C ILE A 218 6.78 21.44 -9.08
N ILE A 219 6.34 22.71 -9.00
CA ILE A 219 6.89 23.81 -9.79
C ILE A 219 8.33 24.13 -9.36
N LYS A 220 8.57 24.19 -8.04
CA LYS A 220 9.92 24.41 -7.49
C LYS A 220 10.85 23.24 -7.80
N TRP A 221 10.31 22.02 -7.75
CA TRP A 221 11.02 20.79 -8.07
C TRP A 221 11.51 20.82 -9.52
N PHE A 222 10.65 21.15 -10.48
CA PHE A 222 11.04 21.28 -11.89
C PHE A 222 12.25 22.20 -12.10
N HIS A 223 12.24 23.39 -11.50
CA HIS A 223 13.34 24.36 -11.64
C HIS A 223 14.65 23.94 -10.97
N ARG A 224 14.61 23.00 -10.02
CA ARG A 224 15.80 22.51 -9.29
C ARG A 224 16.25 21.13 -9.76
N SER A 225 15.43 20.47 -10.56
CA SER A 225 15.64 19.11 -11.04
C SER A 225 16.91 19.05 -11.89
N LYS A 226 17.68 17.96 -11.70
CA LYS A 226 18.86 17.68 -12.53
C LYS A 226 18.53 16.69 -13.63
N ASN A 227 17.39 16.00 -13.55
CA ASN A 227 16.94 15.01 -14.52
C ASN A 227 15.40 14.96 -14.58
N ILE A 228 14.80 15.97 -15.21
CA ILE A 228 13.34 16.15 -15.29
C ILE A 228 12.68 14.93 -15.94
N GLU A 229 13.27 14.37 -16.98
CA GLU A 229 12.75 13.19 -17.66
C GLU A 229 12.60 12.01 -16.69
N ASN A 230 13.71 11.59 -16.07
CA ASN A 230 13.69 10.43 -15.17
C ASN A 230 12.83 10.66 -13.93
N GLU A 231 12.94 11.83 -13.31
CA GLU A 231 12.29 12.16 -12.04
C GLU A 231 10.76 12.16 -12.16
N PHE A 232 10.21 12.83 -13.19
CA PHE A 232 8.76 12.90 -13.40
C PHE A 232 8.20 11.62 -14.06
N GLN A 233 8.96 10.96 -14.94
CA GLN A 233 8.54 9.67 -15.51
C GLN A 233 8.47 8.59 -14.42
N THR A 234 9.46 8.52 -13.54
CA THR A 234 9.47 7.57 -12.42
C THR A 234 8.30 7.85 -11.49
N THR A 235 8.03 9.12 -11.18
CA THR A 235 6.92 9.49 -10.30
C THR A 235 5.56 9.16 -10.91
N ALA A 236 5.35 9.45 -12.20
CA ALA A 236 4.13 9.06 -12.90
C ALA A 236 3.94 7.54 -12.90
N MET A 237 5.01 6.77 -13.17
CA MET A 237 5.00 5.32 -13.13
C MET A 237 4.64 4.80 -11.73
N LEU A 238 5.20 5.38 -10.66
CA LEU A 238 4.87 5.00 -9.28
C LEU A 238 3.44 5.36 -8.88
N MET A 239 2.84 6.40 -9.46
CA MET A 239 1.44 6.77 -9.19
C MET A 239 0.47 5.76 -9.78
N GLU A 240 0.76 5.26 -10.99
CA GLU A 240 -0.14 4.33 -11.72
C GLU A 240 0.18 2.84 -11.50
N LYS A 241 1.45 2.52 -11.22
CA LYS A 241 1.96 1.16 -11.06
C LYS A 241 2.62 0.99 -9.69
N ALA A 242 3.50 0.01 -9.52
CA ALA A 242 4.17 -0.27 -8.24
C ALA A 242 3.20 -0.58 -7.08
N GLY A 243 2.11 -1.27 -7.41
CA GLY A 243 1.14 -1.74 -6.44
C GLY A 243 0.24 -0.65 -5.85
N THR A 244 0.00 0.45 -6.57
CA THR A 244 -1.02 1.45 -6.18
C THR A 244 -2.43 1.09 -6.65
N GLY A 245 -2.57 0.19 -7.63
CA GLY A 245 -3.85 -0.06 -8.30
C GLY A 245 -4.29 1.08 -9.23
N GLY A 246 -3.39 2.01 -9.55
CA GLY A 246 -3.69 3.20 -10.35
C GLY A 246 -4.19 4.38 -9.54
N ALA A 247 -4.09 5.58 -10.13
CA ALA A 247 -4.55 6.84 -9.55
C ALA A 247 -4.05 7.07 -8.11
N LEU A 248 -2.82 6.65 -7.80
CA LEU A 248 -2.21 6.80 -6.47
C LEU A 248 -3.11 6.26 -5.33
N PHE A 249 -3.59 5.01 -5.47
CA PHE A 249 -4.53 4.29 -4.58
C PHE A 249 -5.99 4.72 -4.60
N ARG A 250 -6.37 5.75 -5.38
CA ARG A 250 -7.76 6.23 -5.39
C ARG A 250 -8.71 5.25 -6.08
N ASN A 251 -8.24 4.43 -7.02
CA ASN A 251 -9.03 3.34 -7.60
C ASN A 251 -9.45 2.32 -6.53
N LEU A 252 -8.49 1.84 -5.73
CA LEU A 252 -8.78 0.89 -4.64
C LEU A 252 -9.75 1.47 -3.61
N TYR A 253 -9.58 2.73 -3.22
CA TYR A 253 -10.49 3.36 -2.27
C TYR A 253 -11.89 3.63 -2.86
N ARG A 254 -11.97 4.06 -4.13
CA ARG A 254 -13.24 4.21 -4.86
C ARG A 254 -14.01 2.89 -4.89
N ASP A 255 -13.34 1.81 -5.26
CA ASP A 255 -13.96 0.49 -5.41
C ASP A 255 -14.40 -0.05 -4.03
N PHE A 256 -13.62 0.20 -2.98
CA PHE A 256 -14.01 -0.08 -1.60
C PHE A 256 -15.29 0.64 -1.21
N LEU A 257 -15.43 1.93 -1.51
CA LEU A 257 -16.66 2.67 -1.24
C LEU A 257 -17.84 2.14 -2.05
N GLY A 258 -17.61 1.68 -3.29
CA GLY A 258 -18.61 1.02 -4.11
C GLY A 258 -19.14 -0.26 -3.45
N GLU A 259 -18.23 -1.17 -3.10
CA GLU A 259 -18.57 -2.41 -2.37
C GLU A 259 -19.22 -2.13 -1.00
N SER A 260 -18.75 -1.11 -0.30
CA SER A 260 -19.30 -0.68 0.99
C SER A 260 -20.73 -0.16 0.85
N PHE A 261 -21.02 0.59 -0.23
CA PHE A 261 -22.38 1.03 -0.54
C PHE A 261 -23.26 -0.18 -0.85
N ASP A 262 -22.77 -1.17 -1.58
CA ASP A 262 -23.53 -2.38 -1.85
C ASP A 262 -23.86 -3.19 -0.59
N LEU A 263 -22.93 -3.22 0.37
CA LEU A 263 -23.14 -3.87 1.64
C LEU A 263 -24.12 -3.09 2.56
N LEU A 264 -23.92 -1.77 2.69
CA LEU A 264 -24.55 -0.96 3.75
C LEU A 264 -25.75 -0.14 3.28
N LYS A 265 -25.85 0.16 1.98
CA LYS A 265 -26.90 0.98 1.34
C LYS A 265 -27.07 2.38 1.96
N LEU A 266 -25.95 3.01 2.34
CA LEU A 266 -25.93 4.37 2.91
C LEU A 266 -25.60 5.42 1.84
N ASP A 267 -26.46 6.42 1.66
CA ASP A 267 -26.29 7.48 0.65
C ASP A 267 -25.00 8.27 0.79
N LYS A 268 -24.51 8.45 2.03
CA LYS A 268 -23.22 9.11 2.29
C LYS A 268 -22.04 8.35 1.68
N ILE A 269 -22.08 7.01 1.72
CA ILE A 269 -21.06 6.17 1.08
C ILE A 269 -21.16 6.29 -0.44
N LYS A 270 -22.39 6.29 -0.99
CA LYS A 270 -22.62 6.51 -2.43
C LYS A 270 -22.05 7.86 -2.89
N ALA A 271 -22.31 8.93 -2.13
CA ALA A 271 -21.76 10.25 -2.42
C ALA A 271 -20.21 10.24 -2.40
N GLY A 272 -19.60 9.57 -1.41
CA GLY A 272 -18.16 9.35 -1.37
C GLY A 272 -17.63 8.57 -2.57
N HIS A 273 -18.28 7.48 -2.97
CA HIS A 273 -17.91 6.68 -4.13
C HIS A 273 -17.94 7.49 -5.43
N VAL A 274 -19.00 8.29 -5.64
CA VAL A 274 -19.09 9.21 -6.79
C VAL A 274 -17.95 10.22 -6.77
N ALA A 275 -17.70 10.87 -5.62
CA ALA A 275 -16.60 11.82 -5.49
C ALA A 275 -15.23 11.16 -5.78
N PHE A 276 -14.97 9.97 -5.26
CA PHE A 276 -13.72 9.25 -5.51
C PHE A 276 -13.58 8.70 -6.92
N THR A 277 -14.67 8.55 -7.67
CA THR A 277 -14.64 8.28 -9.11
C THR A 277 -14.03 9.46 -9.86
N ASP A 278 -14.54 10.68 -9.62
CA ASP A 278 -14.01 11.90 -10.22
C ASP A 278 -12.56 12.15 -9.78
N ILE A 279 -12.27 12.02 -8.49
CA ILE A 279 -10.94 12.24 -7.92
C ILE A 279 -9.91 11.26 -8.53
N ALA A 280 -10.28 9.99 -8.73
CA ALA A 280 -9.39 9.01 -9.35
C ALA A 280 -9.03 9.43 -10.79
N SER A 281 -10.00 9.89 -11.58
CA SER A 281 -9.74 10.42 -12.92
C SER A 281 -8.82 11.64 -12.92
N LEU A 282 -8.96 12.55 -11.95
CA LEU A 282 -8.06 13.70 -11.82
C LEU A 282 -6.62 13.27 -11.47
N TRP A 283 -6.44 12.27 -10.61
CA TRP A 283 -5.09 11.73 -10.32
C TRP A 283 -4.43 11.08 -11.52
N ILE A 284 -5.20 10.40 -12.38
CA ILE A 284 -4.71 9.88 -13.68
C ILE A 284 -4.26 11.06 -14.57
N SER A 285 -5.04 12.14 -14.65
CA SER A 285 -4.61 13.33 -15.39
C SER A 285 -3.31 13.93 -14.84
N VAL A 286 -3.09 13.92 -13.52
CA VAL A 286 -1.83 14.37 -12.93
C VAL A 286 -0.65 13.49 -13.36
N SER A 287 -0.79 12.15 -13.32
CA SER A 287 0.29 11.25 -13.74
C SER A 287 0.60 11.37 -15.24
N GLU A 288 -0.42 11.51 -16.09
CA GLU A 288 -0.26 11.80 -17.52
C GLU A 288 0.48 13.13 -17.77
N LEU A 289 0.15 14.19 -17.01
CA LEU A 289 0.83 15.47 -17.10
C LEU A 289 2.29 15.40 -16.63
N PHE A 290 2.60 14.54 -15.64
CA PHE A 290 3.97 14.27 -15.24
C PHE A 290 4.73 13.54 -16.35
N GLU A 291 4.13 12.56 -17.03
CA GLU A 291 4.74 11.93 -18.20
C GLU A 291 4.99 12.94 -19.33
N MET A 292 4.04 13.84 -19.59
CA MET A 292 4.21 14.89 -20.60
C MET A 292 5.33 15.85 -20.22
N THR A 293 5.45 16.20 -18.94
CA THR A 293 6.57 16.99 -18.42
C THR A 293 7.90 16.28 -18.66
N ALA A 294 7.97 14.98 -18.36
CA ALA A 294 9.17 14.18 -18.58
C ALA A 294 9.58 14.13 -20.06
N LYS A 295 8.62 13.92 -20.97
CA LYS A 295 8.85 13.79 -22.42
C LYS A 295 9.24 15.10 -23.10
N THR A 296 8.73 16.24 -22.61
CA THR A 296 8.83 17.53 -23.33
C THR A 296 9.71 18.56 -22.65
N ASN A 297 10.02 18.35 -21.36
CA ASN A 297 10.66 19.34 -20.50
C ASN A 297 9.95 20.71 -20.50
N ASP A 298 8.61 20.70 -20.61
CA ASP A 298 7.79 21.91 -20.67
C ASP A 298 6.97 22.09 -19.37
N ILE A 299 7.29 23.16 -18.63
CA ILE A 299 6.67 23.49 -17.34
C ILE A 299 5.15 23.71 -17.43
N LYS A 300 4.59 24.00 -18.61
CA LYS A 300 3.15 24.21 -18.77
C LYS A 300 2.32 23.01 -18.30
N TYR A 301 2.86 21.78 -18.44
CA TYR A 301 2.17 20.57 -18.00
C TYR A 301 2.12 20.48 -16.46
N LEU A 302 3.19 20.90 -15.77
CA LEU A 302 3.17 21.00 -14.31
C LEU A 302 2.30 22.13 -13.78
N ASN A 303 2.20 23.25 -14.50
CA ASN A 303 1.23 24.30 -14.14
C ASN A 303 -0.20 23.77 -14.17
N LYS A 304 -0.56 22.99 -15.21
CA LYS A 304 -1.86 22.30 -15.26
C LYS A 304 -2.02 21.27 -14.15
N ALA A 305 -0.98 20.47 -13.89
CA ALA A 305 -1.01 19.47 -12.82
C ALA A 305 -1.19 20.15 -11.44
N SER A 306 -0.53 21.28 -11.23
CA SER A 306 -0.66 22.11 -10.01
C SER A 306 -2.12 22.51 -9.79
N ASP A 307 -2.79 23.02 -10.82
CA ASP A 307 -4.19 23.45 -10.70
C ASP A 307 -5.12 22.27 -10.44
N ILE A 308 -4.92 21.13 -11.10
CA ILE A 308 -5.67 19.90 -10.83
C ILE A 308 -5.43 19.41 -9.38
N MET A 309 -4.19 19.45 -8.88
CA MET A 309 -3.91 19.03 -7.50
C MET A 309 -4.58 19.94 -6.45
N LYS A 310 -4.74 21.24 -6.71
CA LYS A 310 -5.51 22.13 -5.83
C LYS A 310 -6.99 21.71 -5.78
N ASP A 311 -7.57 21.35 -6.93
CA ASP A 311 -8.95 20.86 -7.02
C ASP A 311 -9.10 19.50 -6.31
N ILE A 312 -8.19 18.56 -6.55
CA ILE A 312 -8.14 17.26 -5.84
C ILE A 312 -8.10 17.48 -4.33
N SER A 313 -7.27 18.39 -3.84
CA SER A 313 -7.18 18.69 -2.39
C SER A 313 -8.53 19.11 -1.81
N ALA A 314 -9.24 20.02 -2.49
CA ALA A 314 -10.56 20.46 -2.05
C ALA A 314 -11.61 19.33 -2.11
N LYS A 315 -11.62 18.56 -3.21
CA LYS A 315 -12.54 17.44 -3.42
C LYS A 315 -12.35 16.31 -2.42
N GLU A 316 -11.10 15.89 -2.17
CA GLU A 316 -10.80 14.85 -1.19
C GLU A 316 -11.17 15.29 0.23
N LYS A 317 -10.93 16.56 0.58
CA LYS A 317 -11.39 17.10 1.87
C LYS A 317 -12.92 17.01 1.99
N GLY A 318 -13.66 17.49 1.00
CA GLY A 318 -15.13 17.47 1.01
C GLY A 318 -15.71 16.06 1.05
N ALA A 319 -15.14 15.12 0.29
CA ALA A 319 -15.55 13.72 0.33
C ALA A 319 -15.34 13.11 1.74
N MET A 320 -14.22 13.41 2.38
CA MET A 320 -13.94 12.92 3.74
C MET A 320 -14.85 13.56 4.80
N GLU A 321 -15.23 14.83 4.65
CA GLU A 321 -16.20 15.50 5.53
C GLU A 321 -17.58 14.86 5.45
N ILE A 322 -17.97 14.30 4.30
CA ILE A 322 -19.19 13.50 4.17
C ILE A 322 -19.01 12.15 4.86
N LEU A 323 -17.92 11.44 4.55
CA LEU A 323 -17.66 10.07 4.99
C LEU A 323 -17.49 9.95 6.51
N ILE A 324 -16.90 10.94 7.19
CA ILE A 324 -16.74 10.91 8.66
C ILE A 324 -18.09 10.89 9.40
N THR A 325 -19.17 11.31 8.75
CA THR A 325 -20.52 11.40 9.36
C THR A 325 -21.41 10.19 9.08
N ILE A 326 -20.90 9.17 8.38
CA ILE A 326 -21.56 7.85 8.28
C ILE A 326 -21.88 7.35 9.67
#